data_AF-A0A970YFA7-F1
#
_entry.id   AF-A0A970YFA7-F1
#
_cell.length_a   1.000
_cell.length_b   1.000
_cell.length_c   1.000
_cell.angle_alpha   90.00
_cell.angle_beta   90.00
_cell.angle_gamma   90.00
#
_symmetry.space_group_name_H-M   'P 1'
#
loop_
_entity.id
_entity.type
_entity.pdbx_description
1 polymer ?
#
loop_
_entity_poly.entity_id
_entity_poly.type
_entity_poly.pdbx_seq_one_letter_code
_entity_poly.pdbx_strand_id
1 'polypeptide(L)'
;MTSTLLSAQRSRVARPHVQVTVDDRHVGVGRLRPTEVYAGSEDDGPCAFAYDDGYLLRARVDGEGDLYFSRTPVQAATGWDVWTLLAAGVDEEAQVALAADEGRVYLLYVGGSGGTLFCRRSQDGGVNWATAEVA
;
A
#
# COMPACT_ATOMS: atom_id res chain seq x y z
N MET A 1 -15.94 -12.38 -74.73
CA MET A 1 -16.07 -11.72 -73.40
C MET A 1 -16.64 -10.34 -73.61
N THR A 2 -17.69 -9.95 -72.89
CA THR A 2 -18.32 -8.63 -73.04
C THR A 2 -17.58 -7.55 -72.25
N SER A 3 -17.66 -6.30 -72.71
CA SER A 3 -17.02 -5.15 -72.06
C SER A 3 -17.48 -4.97 -70.60
N THR A 4 -18.72 -5.33 -70.30
CA THR A 4 -19.31 -5.31 -68.95
C THR A 4 -18.65 -6.29 -67.99
N LEU A 5 -18.32 -7.51 -68.45
CA LEU A 5 -17.63 -8.51 -67.62
C LEU A 5 -16.18 -8.10 -67.31
N LEU A 6 -15.53 -7.40 -68.24
CA LEU A 6 -14.16 -6.91 -68.10
C LEU A 6 -14.07 -5.73 -67.10
N SER A 7 -15.09 -4.87 -67.06
CA SER A 7 -15.21 -3.81 -66.05
C SER A 7 -15.51 -4.36 -64.65
N ALA A 8 -16.36 -5.39 -64.54
CA ALA A 8 -16.66 -6.03 -63.25
C ALA A 8 -15.43 -6.73 -62.64
N GLN A 9 -14.58 -7.36 -63.46
CA GLN A 9 -13.33 -8.00 -63.02
C GLN A 9 -12.32 -7.00 -62.45
N ARG A 10 -12.34 -5.75 -62.92
CA ARG A 10 -11.45 -4.65 -62.47
C ARG A 10 -12.04 -3.84 -61.31
N SER A 11 -13.26 -4.16 -60.88
CA SER A 11 -13.90 -3.56 -59.73
C SER A 11 -13.13 -3.87 -58.44
N ARG A 12 -12.99 -2.90 -57.53
CA ARG A 12 -12.41 -3.15 -56.21
C ARG A 12 -13.29 -4.15 -55.47
N VAL A 13 -12.84 -5.40 -55.36
CA VAL A 13 -13.50 -6.40 -54.52
C VAL A 13 -13.24 -6.03 -53.07
N ALA A 14 -14.24 -5.46 -52.39
CA ALA A 14 -14.19 -5.27 -50.95
C ALA A 14 -14.15 -6.65 -50.28
N ARG A 15 -13.00 -7.01 -49.70
CA ARG A 15 -12.89 -8.22 -48.88
C ARG A 15 -13.35 -7.86 -47.47
N PRO A 16 -14.44 -8.46 -46.96
CA PRO A 16 -14.80 -8.25 -45.56
C PRO A 16 -13.66 -8.75 -44.68
N HIS A 17 -13.27 -7.92 -43.72
CA HIS A 17 -12.36 -8.32 -42.66
C HIS A 17 -12.93 -7.84 -41.34
N VAL A 18 -12.66 -8.60 -40.29
CA VAL A 18 -13.03 -8.23 -38.94
C VAL A 18 -11.82 -7.53 -38.33
N GLN A 19 -12.02 -6.30 -37.87
CA GLN A 19 -11.05 -5.60 -37.04
C GLN A 19 -11.55 -5.63 -35.60
N VAL A 20 -10.73 -6.14 -34.69
CA VAL A 20 -10.98 -6.11 -33.26
C VAL A 20 -9.93 -5.20 -32.63
N THR A 21 -10.39 -4.17 -31.91
CA THR A 21 -9.53 -3.36 -31.06
C THR A 21 -9.77 -3.80 -29.63
N VAL A 22 -8.74 -4.37 -29.01
CA VAL A 22 -8.76 -4.70 -27.57
C VAL A 22 -8.13 -3.54 -26.83
N ASP A 23 -8.85 -3.00 -25.86
CA ASP A 23 -8.38 -1.93 -24.99
C ASP A 23 -8.26 -2.44 -23.55
N ASP A 24 -7.06 -2.34 -22.95
CA ASP A 24 -6.81 -2.75 -21.57
C ASP A 24 -7.15 -1.60 -20.61
N ARG A 25 -8.39 -1.14 -20.69
CA ARG A 25 -8.93 -0.06 -19.85
C ARG A 25 -10.22 -0.49 -19.17
N HIS A 26 -10.39 -0.06 -17.93
CA HIS A 26 -11.63 -0.15 -17.19
C HIS A 26 -12.09 1.28 -16.85
N VAL A 27 -13.27 1.67 -17.33
CA VAL A 27 -13.83 3.03 -17.11
C VAL A 27 -12.85 4.14 -17.55
N GLY A 28 -12.15 3.95 -18.69
CA GLY A 28 -11.22 4.93 -19.24
C GLY A 28 -9.84 4.98 -18.55
N VAL A 29 -9.63 4.22 -17.48
CA VAL A 29 -8.35 4.10 -16.78
C VAL A 29 -7.64 2.82 -17.23
N GLY A 30 -6.33 2.88 -17.46
CA GLY A 30 -5.51 1.69 -17.72
C GLY A 30 -5.69 0.67 -16.59
N ARG A 31 -5.90 -0.60 -16.95
CA ARG A 31 -6.15 -1.64 -15.95
C ARG A 31 -4.92 -1.80 -15.04
N LEU A 32 -5.11 -1.62 -13.73
CA LEU A 32 -4.05 -1.83 -12.75
C LEU A 32 -3.72 -3.33 -12.64
N ARG A 33 -2.44 -3.64 -12.51
CA ARG A 33 -1.91 -4.99 -12.27
C ARG A 33 -1.16 -4.99 -10.94
N PRO A 34 -1.88 -5.01 -9.80
CA PRO A 34 -1.24 -5.04 -8.50
C PRO A 34 -0.34 -6.28 -8.40
N THR A 35 0.85 -6.08 -7.85
CA THR A 35 1.78 -7.16 -7.52
C THR A 35 1.91 -7.18 -6.01
N GLU A 36 1.86 -8.37 -5.43
CA GLU A 36 2.12 -8.55 -4.01
C GLU A 36 3.58 -8.19 -3.70
N VAL A 37 3.79 -7.27 -2.76
CA VAL A 37 5.12 -6.82 -2.31
C VAL A 37 5.48 -7.35 -0.93
N TYR A 38 4.52 -7.96 -0.24
CA TYR A 38 4.66 -8.45 1.11
C TYR A 38 3.66 -9.58 1.39
N ALA A 39 4.15 -10.73 1.85
CA ALA A 39 3.36 -11.87 2.33
C ALA A 39 3.84 -12.23 3.75
N GLY A 40 3.34 -11.49 4.74
CA GLY A 40 3.64 -11.72 6.14
C GLY A 40 3.02 -13.01 6.68
N SER A 41 3.59 -13.54 7.76
CA SER A 41 3.07 -14.72 8.47
C SER A 41 2.63 -14.40 9.89
N GLU A 42 2.52 -13.12 10.21
CA GLU A 42 2.30 -12.70 11.58
C GLU A 42 0.81 -12.62 11.92
N ASP A 43 0.50 -12.85 13.19
CA ASP A 43 -0.90 -12.92 13.65
C ASP A 43 -1.65 -11.59 13.49
N ASP A 44 -2.97 -11.73 13.32
CA ASP A 44 -3.91 -10.62 13.28
C ASP A 44 -3.90 -9.85 14.60
N GLY A 45 -3.93 -8.52 14.51
CA GLY A 45 -3.95 -7.65 15.68
C GLY A 45 -4.17 -6.18 15.27
N PRO A 46 -4.30 -5.27 16.26
CA PRO A 46 -4.38 -3.85 16.00
C PRO A 46 -3.24 -3.37 15.11
N CYS A 47 -3.59 -2.64 14.05
CA CYS A 47 -2.61 -2.13 13.11
C CYS A 47 -2.98 -0.73 12.61
N ALA A 48 -1.97 0.00 12.16
CA ALA A 48 -2.14 1.31 11.54
C ALA A 48 -1.15 1.47 10.39
N PHE A 49 -1.51 2.33 9.44
CA PHE A 49 -0.63 2.70 8.35
C PHE A 49 -0.67 4.21 8.12
N ALA A 50 0.43 4.76 7.64
CA ALA A 50 0.53 6.12 7.16
C ALA A 50 1.47 6.17 5.95
N TYR A 51 1.33 7.22 5.15
CA TYR A 51 2.20 7.48 4.01
C TYR A 51 2.56 8.95 4.02
N ASP A 52 3.85 9.24 3.84
CA ASP A 52 4.36 10.59 3.68
C ASP A 52 5.63 10.54 2.82
N ASP A 53 5.83 11.56 2.00
CA ASP A 53 7.01 11.77 1.14
C ASP A 53 7.64 10.49 0.51
N GLY A 54 6.80 9.59 0.00
CA GLY A 54 7.24 8.38 -0.71
C GLY A 54 7.54 7.16 0.16
N TYR A 55 7.57 7.29 1.49
CA TYR A 55 7.74 6.16 2.40
C TYR A 55 6.40 5.72 2.99
N LEU A 56 6.26 4.41 3.18
CA LEU A 56 5.10 3.81 3.82
C LEU A 56 5.48 3.38 5.23
N LEU A 57 4.63 3.74 6.18
CA LEU A 57 4.79 3.42 7.58
C LEU A 57 3.69 2.46 8.02
N ARG A 58 4.05 1.45 8.81
CA ARG A 58 3.12 0.50 9.41
C ARG A 58 3.45 0.31 10.87
N ALA A 59 2.42 0.17 11.68
CA ALA A 59 2.52 -0.27 13.06
C ALA A 59 1.57 -1.46 13.26
N ARG A 60 1.96 -2.40 14.11
CA ARG A 60 1.11 -3.53 14.51
C ARG A 60 1.40 -3.96 15.94
N VAL A 61 0.40 -4.50 16.60
CA VAL A 61 0.50 -5.13 17.92
C VAL A 61 0.27 -6.63 17.74
N ASP A 62 1.09 -7.46 18.37
CA ASP A 62 0.86 -8.92 18.42
C ASP A 62 0.09 -9.34 19.69
N GLY A 63 -0.20 -10.64 19.81
CA GLY A 63 -0.91 -11.21 20.97
C GLY A 63 -0.07 -11.29 22.25
N GLU A 64 1.13 -10.70 22.27
CA GLU A 64 1.97 -10.59 23.45
C GLU A 64 2.01 -9.13 23.96
N GLY A 65 1.34 -8.21 23.25
CA GLY A 65 1.33 -6.78 23.54
C GLY A 65 2.60 -6.07 23.06
N ASP A 66 3.33 -6.65 22.11
CA ASP A 66 4.50 -6.04 21.50
C ASP A 66 4.10 -5.20 20.28
N LEU A 67 4.44 -3.91 20.33
CA LEU A 67 4.20 -2.94 19.27
C LEU A 67 5.39 -2.87 18.33
N TYR A 68 5.20 -3.37 17.12
CA TYR A 68 6.17 -3.33 16.04
C TYR A 68 5.89 -2.19 15.07
N PHE A 69 6.97 -1.69 14.49
CA PHE A 69 6.94 -0.67 13.45
C PHE A 69 7.77 -1.09 12.25
N SER A 70 7.27 -0.80 11.06
CA SER A 70 7.95 -1.02 9.80
C SER A 70 7.92 0.27 8.97
N ARG A 71 9.08 0.65 8.46
CA ARG A 71 9.24 1.76 7.52
C ARG A 71 9.79 1.22 6.23
N THR A 72 9.08 1.51 5.16
CA THR A 72 9.49 1.16 3.81
C THR A 72 10.26 2.33 3.19
N PRO A 73 11.45 2.12 2.58
CA PRO A 73 12.16 3.17 1.86
C PRO A 73 11.32 3.79 0.73
N VAL A 74 11.67 5.01 0.32
CA VAL A 74 11.08 5.65 -0.86
C VAL A 74 11.31 4.76 -2.10
N GLN A 75 10.24 4.47 -2.85
CA GLN A 75 10.27 3.58 -4.02
C GLN A 75 10.77 2.16 -3.72
N ALA A 76 10.52 1.63 -2.52
CA ALA A 76 11.03 0.32 -2.15
C ALA A 76 10.53 -0.81 -3.04
N ALA A 77 11.49 -1.63 -3.51
CA ALA A 77 11.24 -2.96 -4.04
C ALA A 77 11.36 -4.07 -2.97
N THR A 78 12.00 -3.77 -1.83
CA THR A 78 12.35 -4.71 -0.75
C THR A 78 12.29 -4.03 0.62
N GLY A 79 12.34 -4.80 1.71
CA GLY A 79 12.33 -4.27 3.09
C GLY A 79 10.94 -4.15 3.70
N TRP A 80 9.94 -4.76 3.06
CA TRP A 80 8.56 -4.85 3.56
C TRP A 80 8.41 -5.83 4.74
N ASP A 81 9.42 -6.63 5.01
CA ASP A 81 9.49 -7.65 6.06
C ASP A 81 10.35 -7.23 7.25
N VAL A 82 10.80 -5.97 7.28
CA VAL A 82 11.60 -5.43 8.39
C VAL A 82 10.67 -4.79 9.41
N TRP A 83 10.60 -5.42 10.58
CA TRP A 83 9.87 -4.94 11.76
C TRP A 83 10.82 -4.64 12.91
N THR A 84 10.60 -3.52 13.58
CA THR A 84 11.35 -3.09 14.77
C THR A 84 10.40 -2.98 15.95
N LEU A 85 10.73 -3.62 17.07
CA LEU A 85 9.99 -3.48 18.31
C LEU A 85 10.15 -2.04 18.84
N LEU A 86 9.04 -1.33 19.05
CA LEU A 86 9.03 0.02 19.62
C LEU A 86 8.58 0.05 21.08
N ALA A 87 7.65 -0.81 21.48
CA ALA A 87 7.16 -0.88 22.85
C ALA A 87 6.65 -2.28 23.17
N ALA A 88 6.62 -2.62 24.45
CA ALA A 88 6.03 -3.84 24.99
C ALA A 88 4.98 -3.49 26.04
N GLY A 89 4.08 -4.41 26.36
CA GLY A 89 2.99 -4.18 27.32
C GLY A 89 1.93 -3.20 26.80
N VAL A 90 1.75 -3.15 25.48
CA VAL A 90 0.64 -2.47 24.81
C VAL A 90 -0.62 -3.32 24.97
N ASP A 91 -1.77 -2.66 25.03
CA ASP A 91 -3.07 -3.34 25.04
C ASP A 91 -3.32 -4.00 23.67
N GLU A 92 -3.43 -5.32 23.65
CA GLU A 92 -3.60 -6.13 22.45
C GLU A 92 -4.97 -6.00 21.79
N GLU A 93 -5.98 -5.45 22.49
CA GLU A 93 -7.32 -5.23 21.96
C GLU A 93 -7.53 -3.77 21.49
N ALA A 94 -6.69 -2.85 21.96
CA ALA A 94 -6.81 -1.43 21.65
C ALA A 94 -6.23 -1.07 20.27
N GLN A 95 -6.98 -0.27 19.52
CA GLN A 95 -6.51 0.23 18.21
C GLN A 95 -5.29 1.15 18.37
N VAL A 96 -4.37 1.02 17.41
CA VAL A 96 -3.24 1.95 17.25
C VAL A 96 -3.56 2.98 16.19
N ALA A 97 -2.97 4.17 16.31
CA ALA A 97 -3.12 5.24 15.32
C ALA A 97 -1.75 5.73 14.86
N LEU A 98 -1.62 5.96 13.56
CA LEU A 98 -0.39 6.41 12.93
C LEU A 98 -0.70 7.58 12.00
N ALA A 99 0.03 8.68 12.15
CA ALA A 99 -0.07 9.86 11.30
C ALA A 99 1.32 10.32 10.89
N ALA A 100 1.44 10.81 9.66
CA ALA A 100 2.67 11.38 9.13
C ALA A 100 2.37 12.69 8.39
N ASP A 101 3.23 13.68 8.57
CA ASP A 101 3.12 15.01 7.97
C ASP A 101 4.51 15.65 7.87
N GLU A 102 4.99 15.89 6.64
CA GLU A 102 6.27 16.56 6.37
C GLU A 102 7.47 15.99 7.16
N GLY A 103 7.61 14.66 7.20
CA GLY A 103 8.66 13.98 7.96
C GLY A 103 8.38 13.82 9.46
N ARG A 104 7.34 14.45 10.01
CA ARG A 104 6.90 14.22 11.39
C ARG A 104 6.00 13.02 11.44
N VAL A 105 6.23 12.11 12.39
CA VAL A 105 5.41 10.92 12.58
C VAL A 105 4.92 10.85 14.02
N TYR A 106 3.64 10.55 14.19
CA TYR A 106 3.00 10.35 15.47
C TYR A 106 2.40 8.95 15.52
N LEU A 107 2.82 8.17 16.51
CA LEU A 107 2.27 6.85 16.79
C LEU A 107 1.61 6.89 18.16
N LEU A 108 0.30 6.64 18.18
CA LEU A 108 -0.48 6.55 19.40
C LEU A 108 -0.90 5.11 19.65
N TYR A 109 -0.80 4.69 20.91
CA TYR A 109 -1.15 3.35 21.36
C TYR A 109 -1.55 3.38 22.83
N VAL A 110 -2.35 2.40 23.25
CA VAL A 110 -2.80 2.28 24.65
C VAL A 110 -1.89 1.31 25.37
N GLY A 111 -1.32 1.72 26.51
CA GLY A 111 -0.60 0.80 27.39
C GLY A 111 -1.55 -0.08 28.18
N GLY A 112 -1.18 -1.35 28.36
CA GLY A 112 -2.02 -2.39 28.95
C GLY A 112 -2.49 -2.10 30.39
N SER A 113 -3.53 -2.82 30.83
CA SER A 113 -4.20 -2.84 32.15
C SER A 113 -4.67 -1.50 32.76
N GLY A 114 -4.21 -0.35 32.28
CA GLY A 114 -4.55 0.98 32.80
C GLY A 114 -5.11 1.94 31.76
N GLY A 115 -5.22 1.53 30.49
CA GLY A 115 -5.86 2.32 29.43
C GLY A 115 -5.15 3.66 29.13
N THR A 116 -3.88 3.79 29.50
CA THR A 116 -3.13 5.04 29.34
C THR A 116 -2.74 5.20 27.88
N LEU A 117 -3.09 6.34 27.28
CA LEU A 117 -2.71 6.66 25.91
C LEU A 117 -1.27 7.17 25.90
N PHE A 118 -0.42 6.51 25.11
CA PHE A 118 0.95 6.92 24.86
C PHE A 118 1.09 7.48 23.46
N CYS A 119 1.97 8.46 23.31
CA CYS A 119 2.40 9.01 22.03
C CYS A 119 3.91 8.86 21.89
N ARG A 120 4.34 8.23 20.80
CA ARG A 120 5.72 8.29 20.32
C ARG A 120 5.79 9.22 19.11
N ARG A 121 6.88 9.98 19.04
CA ARG A 121 7.11 10.96 17.96
C ARG A 121 8.43 10.71 17.27
N SER A 122 8.45 10.93 15.97
CA SER A 122 9.64 11.01 15.13
C SER A 122 9.63 12.31 14.35
N GLN A 123 10.80 12.89 14.10
CA GLN A 123 10.99 14.10 13.29
C GLN A 123 11.74 13.82 11.98
N ASP A 124 11.97 12.56 11.66
CA ASP A 124 12.81 12.12 10.54
C ASP A 124 12.16 10.96 9.75
N GLY A 125 10.83 10.99 9.65
CA GLY A 125 10.05 10.05 8.87
C GLY A 125 10.02 8.64 9.45
N GLY A 126 10.10 8.51 10.78
CA GLY A 126 10.07 7.24 11.49
C GLY A 126 11.41 6.50 11.51
N VAL A 127 12.54 7.18 11.26
CA VAL A 127 13.88 6.58 11.34
C VAL A 127 14.32 6.50 12.80
N ASN A 128 14.18 7.59 13.55
CA ASN A 128 14.45 7.64 14.98
C ASN A 128 13.18 8.04 15.74
N TRP A 129 13.02 7.46 16.92
CA TRP A 129 11.87 7.68 17.79
C TRP A 129 12.29 8.25 19.12
N ALA A 130 11.59 9.31 19.56
CA ALA A 130 11.68 9.80 20.92
C ALA A 130 11.06 8.80 21.91
N THR A 131 11.40 8.96 23.19
CA THR A 131 10.74 8.24 24.28
C THR A 131 9.23 8.48 24.24
N ALA A 132 8.46 7.45 24.57
CA ALA A 132 7.02 7.56 24.66
C ALA A 132 6.62 8.51 25.79
N GLU A 133 5.64 9.35 25.53
CA GLU A 133 5.04 10.27 26.50
C GLU A 133 3.56 9.92 26.68
N VAL A 134 2.99 10.22 27.85
CA VAL A 134 1.54 10.14 28.04
C VAL A 134 0.90 11.27 27.22
N ALA A 135 -0.07 10.92 26.38
CA ALA A 135 -0.72 11.82 25.43
C ALA A 135 -1.78 12.72 26.08
#